data_AF-A0A956IYE6-F1
#
_entry.id   AF-A0A956IYE6-F1
#
_cell.length_a   1.000
_cell.length_b   1.000
_cell.length_c   1.000
_cell.angle_alpha   90.00
_cell.angle_beta   90.00
_cell.angle_gamma   90.00
#
_symmetry.space_group_name_H-M   'P 1'
#
loop_
_entity.id
_entity.type
_entity.pdbx_description
1 polymer ?
#
loop_
_entity_poly.entity_id
_entity_poly.type
_entity_poly.pdbx_seq_one_letter_code
_entity_poly.pdbx_strand_id
1 'polypeptide(L)'
;RLRSLVDAEVDEWSAPWAFMGSICDDAYDGPLAEVTELLRRDQIGACVPECVADQDSTTPLLETDCVYRLVNIYTGEQVDLARCERKDGVWAPPGGEGRCYVERVDREGLTPDPADDLSPRCREWSNVEVELLEWVPRPPGTELYGRCELSWLPEIDCPFYE
;
A
#
# COMPACT_ATOMS: atom_id res chain seq x y z
N ARG A 1 17.21 5.45 60.94
CA ARG A 1 17.82 4.10 61.04
C ARG A 1 16.97 3.08 60.22
N LEU A 2 16.68 3.39 58.95
CA LEU A 2 15.93 2.56 57.97
C LEU A 2 16.21 3.14 56.57
N ARG A 3 17.48 3.18 56.15
CA ARG A 3 17.89 3.68 54.82
C ARG A 3 19.12 2.94 54.26
N SER A 4 19.47 1.79 54.83
CA SER A 4 20.70 1.04 54.50
C SER A 4 20.41 -0.45 54.24
N LEU A 5 19.17 -0.80 53.86
CA LEU A 5 18.76 -2.19 53.59
C LEU A 5 18.17 -2.37 52.19
N VAL A 6 18.25 -1.36 51.31
CA VAL A 6 17.73 -1.47 49.93
C VAL A 6 18.85 -1.64 48.90
N ASP A 7 20.12 -1.42 49.28
CA ASP A 7 21.27 -1.49 48.35
C ASP A 7 21.96 -2.87 48.32
N ALA A 8 21.36 -3.92 48.87
CA ALA A 8 22.00 -5.24 48.97
C ALA A 8 21.28 -6.36 48.19
N GLU A 9 20.30 -6.04 47.34
CA GLU A 9 19.49 -7.04 46.63
C GLU A 9 19.34 -6.71 45.14
N VAL A 10 20.42 -6.23 44.52
CA VAL A 10 20.51 -6.02 43.06
C VAL A 10 21.83 -6.58 42.51
N ASP A 11 22.29 -7.72 43.02
CA ASP A 11 23.54 -8.36 42.55
C ASP A 11 23.36 -9.85 42.19
N GLU A 12 22.14 -10.27 41.85
CA GLU A 12 21.84 -11.65 41.45
C GLU A 12 20.88 -11.76 40.25
N TRP A 13 20.94 -10.81 39.31
CA TRP A 13 20.17 -10.88 38.04
C TRP A 13 21.07 -10.68 36.80
N SER A 14 22.31 -11.14 36.86
CA SER A 14 23.21 -11.28 35.70
C SER A 14 22.88 -12.52 34.86
N ALA A 15 21.58 -12.77 34.63
CA ALA A 15 21.16 -13.81 33.71
C ALA A 15 21.11 -13.25 32.28
N PRO A 16 21.66 -13.95 31.27
CA PRO A 16 21.76 -13.45 29.88
C PRO A 16 20.43 -13.21 29.16
N TRP A 17 19.30 -13.41 29.84
CA TRP A 17 17.94 -13.12 29.34
C TRP A 17 17.32 -11.85 29.95
N ALA A 18 18.02 -11.13 30.84
CA ALA A 18 17.53 -9.91 31.49
C ALA A 18 17.67 -8.65 30.61
N PHE A 19 17.44 -8.75 29.30
CA PHE A 19 17.23 -7.59 28.45
C PHE A 19 15.74 -7.49 28.12
N MET A 20 14.95 -7.03 29.10
CA MET A 20 13.61 -6.51 28.82
C MET A 20 13.71 -5.01 28.61
N GLY A 21 14.44 -4.60 27.56
CA GLY A 21 14.28 -3.26 27.01
C GLY A 21 12.85 -3.12 26.51
N SER A 22 12.16 -2.04 26.85
CA SER A 22 10.86 -1.74 26.26
C SER A 22 11.02 -1.58 24.75
N ILE A 23 10.06 -2.05 23.96
CA ILE A 23 10.04 -1.79 22.51
C ILE A 23 9.94 -0.29 22.19
N CYS A 24 9.59 0.53 23.19
CA CYS A 24 9.57 1.99 23.10
C CYS A 24 10.89 2.68 23.50
N ASP A 25 11.96 1.93 23.73
CA ASP A 25 13.30 2.49 23.98
C ASP A 25 13.94 2.94 22.66
N ASP A 26 14.57 4.12 22.65
CA ASP A 26 15.22 4.72 21.48
C ASP A 26 16.26 3.77 20.82
N ALA A 27 16.81 2.81 21.58
CA ALA A 27 17.70 1.78 21.05
C ALA A 27 17.03 0.88 19.98
N TYR A 28 15.69 0.84 19.92
CA TYR A 28 14.93 0.09 18.92
C TYR A 28 14.53 0.94 17.70
N ASP A 29 14.81 2.25 17.67
CA ASP A 29 14.44 3.12 16.54
C ASP A 29 15.02 2.65 15.20
N GLY A 30 16.28 2.21 15.20
CA GLY A 30 16.94 1.68 14.00
C GLY A 30 16.26 0.40 13.48
N PRO A 31 16.19 -0.67 14.27
CA PRO A 31 15.49 -1.91 13.89
C PRO A 31 14.01 -1.70 13.52
N LEU A 32 13.28 -0.83 14.24
CA LEU A 32 11.88 -0.53 13.94
C LEU A 32 11.73 0.28 12.65
N ALA A 33 12.68 1.16 12.31
CA ALA A 33 12.69 1.86 11.03
C ALA A 33 12.88 0.88 9.87
N GLU A 34 13.75 -0.12 10.00
CA GLU A 34 13.94 -1.16 8.99
C GLU A 34 12.69 -2.02 8.81
N VAL A 35 12.05 -2.44 9.90
CA VAL A 35 10.78 -3.19 9.85
C VAL A 35 9.66 -2.34 9.24
N THR A 36 9.60 -1.05 9.57
CA THR A 36 8.61 -0.13 9.00
C THR A 36 8.82 0.04 7.50
N GLU A 37 10.07 0.09 7.03
CA GLU A 37 10.38 0.15 5.61
C GLU A 37 10.02 -1.15 4.88
N LEU A 38 10.24 -2.32 5.50
CA LEU A 38 9.79 -3.60 4.96
C LEU A 38 8.26 -3.68 4.88
N LEU A 39 7.55 -3.23 5.91
CA LEU A 39 6.09 -3.19 5.93
C LEU A 39 5.52 -2.18 4.93
N ARG A 40 6.20 -1.04 4.72
CA ARG A 40 5.82 -0.09 3.67
C ARG A 40 5.94 -0.73 2.30
N ARG A 41 7.02 -1.46 2.01
CA ARG A 41 7.21 -2.14 0.72
C ARG A 41 6.10 -3.16 0.42
N ASP A 42 5.58 -3.84 1.44
CA ASP A 42 4.43 -4.74 1.32
C ASP A 42 3.08 -3.99 1.19
N GLN A 43 3.02 -2.71 1.57
CA GLN A 43 1.86 -1.84 1.36
C GLN A 43 1.89 -1.05 0.04
N ILE A 44 3.00 -1.08 -0.72
CA ILE A 44 3.06 -0.40 -2.02
C ILE A 44 2.06 -1.08 -2.97
N GLY A 45 1.29 -0.27 -3.67
CA GLY A 45 0.29 -0.74 -4.63
C GLY A 45 0.86 -1.77 -5.63
N ALA A 46 -0.02 -2.59 -6.18
CA ALA A 46 0.35 -3.52 -7.21
C ALA A 46 0.46 -2.77 -8.56
N CYS A 47 1.60 -2.88 -9.23
CA CYS A 47 1.70 -2.38 -10.60
C CYS A 47 1.02 -3.38 -11.54
N VAL A 48 0.21 -2.86 -12.46
CA VAL A 48 -0.45 -3.68 -13.48
C VAL A 48 0.61 -4.14 -14.49
N PRO A 49 0.79 -5.45 -14.71
CA PRO A 49 1.94 -6.01 -15.43
C PRO A 49 1.83 -5.98 -16.95
N GLU A 50 0.85 -5.28 -17.51
CA GLU A 50 0.72 -5.04 -18.94
C GLU A 50 0.31 -3.58 -19.16
N CYS A 51 0.57 -3.04 -20.34
CA CYS A 51 0.14 -1.70 -20.70
C CYS A 51 -1.39 -1.61 -20.76
N VAL A 52 -1.98 -0.82 -19.85
CA VAL A 52 -3.42 -0.55 -19.84
C VAL A 52 -3.77 0.45 -20.93
N ALA A 53 -4.87 0.22 -21.66
CA ALA A 53 -5.32 1.12 -22.71
C ALA A 53 -5.81 2.46 -22.13
N ASP A 54 -5.50 3.56 -22.81
CA ASP A 54 -6.15 4.85 -22.56
C ASP A 54 -7.52 4.90 -23.24
N GLN A 55 -8.56 5.07 -22.45
CA GLN A 55 -9.93 5.12 -22.91
C GLN A 55 -10.32 6.52 -23.42
N ASP A 56 -9.58 7.56 -23.04
CA ASP A 56 -9.84 8.93 -23.48
C ASP A 56 -8.55 9.74 -23.71
N SER A 57 -7.98 9.60 -24.90
CA SER A 57 -6.81 10.41 -25.32
C SER A 57 -7.00 11.95 -25.29
N THR A 58 -8.20 12.46 -24.97
CA THR A 58 -8.43 13.90 -24.80
C THR A 58 -8.08 14.39 -23.38
N THR A 59 -7.92 13.49 -22.41
CA THR A 59 -7.46 13.83 -21.06
C THR A 59 -5.92 13.82 -20.99
N PRO A 60 -5.33 14.65 -20.12
CA PRO A 60 -3.87 14.67 -19.94
C PRO A 60 -3.35 13.45 -19.16
N LEU A 61 -4.23 12.74 -18.45
CA LEU A 61 -3.93 11.50 -17.75
C LEU A 61 -4.59 10.33 -18.46
N LEU A 62 -4.00 9.16 -18.24
CA LEU A 62 -4.57 7.88 -18.63
C LEU A 62 -5.92 7.65 -17.96
N GLU A 63 -6.97 7.47 -18.76
CA GLU A 63 -8.29 7.06 -18.27
C GLU A 63 -8.43 5.55 -18.48
N THR A 64 -8.45 4.78 -17.39
CA THR A 64 -8.54 3.32 -17.45
C THR A 64 -10.00 2.84 -17.36
N ASP A 65 -10.26 1.62 -17.82
CA ASP A 65 -11.52 0.89 -17.56
C ASP A 65 -11.35 -0.20 -16.47
N CYS A 66 -10.27 -0.13 -15.70
CA CYS A 66 -9.91 -1.15 -14.74
C CYS A 66 -11.04 -1.39 -13.71
N VAL A 67 -11.41 -2.65 -13.54
CA VAL A 67 -12.34 -3.09 -12.49
C VAL A 67 -11.63 -3.99 -11.50
N TYR A 68 -11.82 -3.71 -10.21
CA TYR A 68 -11.21 -4.48 -9.14
C TYR A 68 -12.26 -5.12 -8.24
N ARG A 69 -11.96 -6.33 -7.78
CA ARG A 69 -12.78 -7.08 -6.84
C ARG A 69 -11.91 -7.84 -5.85
N LEU A 70 -12.47 -8.07 -4.68
CA LEU A 70 -11.93 -9.02 -3.72
C LEU A 70 -12.56 -10.38 -3.96
N VAL A 71 -11.73 -11.41 -4.06
CA VAL A 71 -12.19 -12.79 -4.23
C VAL A 71 -11.65 -13.62 -3.07
N ASN A 72 -12.55 -14.29 -2.34
CA ASN A 72 -12.14 -15.28 -1.36
C ASN A 72 -11.80 -16.59 -2.06
N ILE A 73 -10.53 -17.00 -2.04
CA ILE A 73 -10.06 -18.19 -2.77
C ILE A 73 -10.59 -19.51 -2.18
N TYR A 74 -11.08 -19.51 -0.94
CA TYR A 74 -11.63 -20.69 -0.28
C TYR A 74 -13.14 -20.83 -0.48
N THR A 75 -13.89 -19.72 -0.47
CA THR A 75 -15.36 -19.73 -0.57
C THR A 75 -15.88 -19.36 -1.96
N GLY A 76 -15.06 -18.70 -2.79
CA GLY A 76 -15.46 -18.15 -4.09
C GLY A 76 -16.29 -16.87 -4.00
N GLU A 77 -16.51 -16.32 -2.80
CA GLU A 77 -17.22 -15.05 -2.59
C GLU A 77 -16.48 -13.90 -3.29
N GLN A 78 -17.23 -13.01 -3.94
CA GLN A 78 -16.68 -11.87 -4.67
C GLN A 78 -17.35 -10.58 -4.23
N VAL A 79 -16.55 -9.54 -4.01
CA VAL A 79 -17.01 -8.20 -3.68
C VAL A 79 -16.35 -7.22 -4.64
N ASP A 80 -17.15 -6.57 -5.47
CA ASP A 80 -16.67 -5.48 -6.32
C ASP A 80 -16.24 -4.31 -5.44
N LEU A 81 -15.13 -3.69 -5.81
CA LEU A 81 -14.59 -2.53 -5.12
C LEU A 81 -14.98 -1.26 -5.86
N ALA A 82 -15.43 -0.25 -5.13
CA ALA A 82 -15.59 1.08 -5.68
C ALA A 82 -14.25 1.84 -5.65
N ARG A 83 -14.08 2.78 -6.58
CA ARG A 83 -12.96 3.73 -6.57
C ARG A 83 -13.11 4.65 -5.35
N CYS A 84 -12.01 4.91 -4.65
CA CYS A 84 -12.00 5.86 -3.56
C CYS A 84 -12.26 7.28 -4.09
N GLU A 85 -12.84 8.13 -3.25
CA GLU A 85 -13.08 9.54 -3.52
C GLU A 85 -12.13 10.39 -2.66
N ARG A 86 -11.67 11.52 -3.19
CA ARG A 86 -11.00 12.54 -2.39
C ARG A 86 -12.03 13.29 -1.53
N LYS A 87 -11.92 13.18 -0.21
CA LYS A 87 -12.68 13.97 0.78
C LYS A 87 -11.69 14.70 1.68
N ASP A 88 -11.77 16.03 1.66
CA ASP A 88 -10.88 16.92 2.44
C ASP A 88 -9.38 16.62 2.23
N GLY A 89 -8.99 16.25 1.00
CA GLY A 89 -7.60 15.92 0.65
C GLY A 89 -7.13 14.53 1.08
N VAL A 90 -8.04 13.66 1.56
CA VAL A 90 -7.75 12.28 1.95
C VAL A 90 -8.58 11.33 1.09
N TRP A 91 -8.00 10.19 0.70
CA TRP A 91 -8.75 9.13 0.03
C TRP A 91 -9.70 8.45 1.00
N ALA A 92 -10.97 8.35 0.62
CA ALA A 92 -12.00 7.72 1.43
C ALA A 92 -12.95 6.89 0.56
N PRO A 93 -13.50 5.80 1.11
CA PRO A 93 -14.48 5.00 0.39
C PRO A 93 -15.75 5.82 0.11
N PRO A 94 -16.37 5.63 -1.07
CA PRO A 94 -17.69 6.17 -1.33
C PRO A 94 -18.70 5.54 -0.37
N GLY A 95 -19.74 6.29 -0.01
CA GLY A 95 -20.88 5.76 0.76
C GLY A 95 -20.58 5.17 2.15
N GLY A 96 -19.36 5.31 2.68
CA GLY A 96 -18.97 4.71 3.96
C GLY A 96 -18.66 3.21 3.87
N GLU A 97 -18.36 2.70 2.67
CA GLU A 97 -17.84 1.34 2.50
C GLU A 97 -16.58 1.12 3.35
N GLY A 98 -16.28 -0.12 3.72
CA GLY A 98 -15.10 -0.41 4.54
C GLY A 98 -13.78 -0.42 3.76
N ARG A 99 -13.86 -0.37 2.42
CA ARG A 99 -12.75 -0.59 1.49
C ARG A 99 -13.01 0.15 0.18
N CYS A 100 -11.95 0.54 -0.51
CA CYS A 100 -12.02 1.07 -1.87
C CYS A 100 -10.64 0.94 -2.52
N TYR A 101 -10.54 1.18 -3.83
CA TYR A 101 -9.26 1.19 -4.54
C TYR A 101 -8.88 2.59 -5.03
N VAL A 102 -7.58 2.86 -5.11
CA VAL A 102 -7.00 4.03 -5.77
C VAL A 102 -6.14 3.54 -6.93
N GLU A 103 -6.26 4.20 -8.07
CA GLU A 103 -5.34 4.05 -9.19
C GLU A 103 -4.43 5.27 -9.24
N ARG A 104 -3.14 5.01 -9.40
CA ARG A 104 -2.12 6.00 -9.72
C ARG A 104 -1.73 5.79 -11.17
N VAL A 105 -1.78 6.84 -11.95
CA VAL A 105 -1.57 6.80 -13.40
C VAL A 105 -0.64 7.92 -13.87
N ASP A 106 -0.28 8.84 -12.98
CA ASP A 106 0.55 9.97 -13.33
C ASP A 106 2.03 9.60 -13.28
N ARG A 107 2.53 9.16 -14.42
CA ARG A 107 3.94 8.78 -14.55
C ARG A 107 4.87 9.99 -14.49
N GLU A 108 4.47 11.05 -15.17
CA GLU A 108 5.31 12.21 -15.50
C GLU A 108 5.10 13.38 -14.53
N GLY A 109 4.23 13.22 -13.52
CA GLY A 109 3.89 14.27 -12.55
C GLY A 109 3.17 15.44 -13.20
N LEU A 110 2.24 15.14 -14.12
CA LEU A 110 1.43 16.11 -14.85
C LEU A 110 0.38 16.78 -13.97
N THR A 111 -0.05 16.11 -12.91
CA THR A 111 -0.98 16.61 -11.92
C THR A 111 -0.27 17.35 -10.78
N PRO A 112 -0.95 18.30 -10.14
CA PRO A 112 -0.46 18.92 -8.91
C PRO A 112 -0.50 18.00 -7.67
N ASP A 113 -1.17 16.84 -7.73
CA ASP A 113 -1.37 15.94 -6.59
C ASP A 113 -0.40 14.76 -6.66
N PRO A 114 0.66 14.72 -5.84
CA PRO A 114 1.63 13.63 -5.86
C PRO A 114 1.05 12.26 -5.48
N ALA A 115 -0.20 12.19 -5.00
CA ALA A 115 -0.84 10.92 -4.72
C ALA A 115 -1.32 10.19 -5.98
N ASP A 116 -1.45 10.89 -7.11
CA ASP A 116 -1.80 10.32 -8.41
C ASP A 116 -0.55 9.78 -9.13
N ASP A 117 0.64 10.14 -8.64
CA ASP A 117 1.93 9.73 -9.18
C ASP A 117 2.17 8.23 -9.02
N LEU A 118 2.58 7.56 -10.09
CA LEU A 118 3.11 6.19 -9.99
C LEU A 118 4.28 6.15 -9.00
N SER A 119 4.41 5.07 -8.21
CA SER A 119 5.60 4.85 -7.41
C SER A 119 6.82 4.58 -8.31
N PRO A 120 8.06 4.88 -7.85
CA PRO A 120 9.27 4.59 -8.63
C PRO A 120 9.37 3.15 -9.11
N ARG A 121 8.83 2.19 -8.32
CA ARG A 121 8.79 0.77 -8.67
C ARG A 121 7.92 0.49 -9.89
N CYS A 122 6.75 1.12 -9.97
CA CYS A 122 5.80 0.87 -11.06
C CYS A 122 6.14 1.68 -12.32
N ARG A 123 6.80 2.85 -12.16
CA ARG A 123 7.27 3.66 -13.30
C ARG A 123 8.24 2.92 -14.21
N GLU A 124 8.89 1.83 -13.82
CA GLU A 124 9.83 1.17 -14.74
C GLU A 124 9.13 0.33 -15.81
N TRP A 125 7.93 -0.19 -15.54
CA TRP A 125 7.31 -1.23 -16.36
C TRP A 125 5.78 -1.24 -16.31
N SER A 126 5.13 -0.19 -15.83
CA SER A 126 3.67 -0.10 -15.77
C SER A 126 3.19 1.33 -15.96
N ASN A 127 1.99 1.49 -16.53
CA ASN A 127 1.27 2.77 -16.60
C ASN A 127 0.16 2.90 -15.53
N VAL A 128 -0.10 1.84 -14.74
CA VAL A 128 -1.14 1.84 -13.70
C VAL A 128 -0.62 1.14 -12.45
N GLU A 129 -0.73 1.82 -11.31
CA GLU A 129 -0.53 1.22 -10.00
C GLU A 129 -1.85 1.26 -9.23
N VAL A 130 -2.25 0.12 -8.66
CA VAL A 130 -3.46 0.02 -7.84
C VAL A 130 -3.11 -0.18 -6.37
N GLU A 131 -3.74 0.61 -5.51
CA GLU A 131 -3.67 0.44 -4.06
C GLU A 131 -5.07 0.14 -3.51
N LEU A 132 -5.15 -0.89 -2.66
CA LEU A 132 -6.36 -1.16 -1.90
C LEU A 132 -6.28 -0.47 -0.55
N LEU A 133 -7.23 0.43 -0.28
CA LEU A 133 -7.38 1.06 1.02
C LEU A 133 -8.44 0.34 1.84
N GLU A 134 -8.10 -0.06 3.07
CA GLU A 134 -8.97 -0.85 3.95
C GLU A 134 -9.08 -0.21 5.34
N TRP A 135 -10.32 0.02 5.79
CA TRP A 135 -10.66 0.47 7.16
C TRP A 135 -11.20 -0.66 8.03
N VAL A 136 -11.41 -1.83 7.43
CA VAL A 136 -11.88 -3.04 8.10
C VAL A 136 -10.95 -4.21 7.79
N PRO A 137 -10.71 -5.13 8.73
CA PRO A 137 -9.82 -6.27 8.51
C PRO A 137 -10.27 -7.15 7.35
N ARG A 138 -9.37 -7.44 6.41
CA ARG A 138 -9.64 -8.32 5.26
C ARG A 138 -9.98 -9.73 5.74
N PRO A 139 -11.07 -10.36 5.26
CA PRO A 139 -11.32 -11.76 5.55
C PRO A 139 -10.15 -12.64 5.06
N PRO A 140 -9.77 -13.70 5.79
CA PRO A 140 -8.67 -14.56 5.40
C PRO A 140 -8.93 -15.27 4.06
N GLY A 141 -7.87 -15.45 3.27
CA GLY A 141 -7.95 -16.04 1.93
C GLY A 141 -8.55 -15.11 0.87
N THR A 142 -8.59 -13.81 1.11
CA THR A 142 -9.12 -12.84 0.15
C THR A 142 -7.99 -12.17 -0.62
N GLU A 143 -8.04 -12.27 -1.94
CA GLU A 143 -7.09 -11.68 -2.87
C GLU A 143 -7.73 -10.58 -3.71
N LEU A 144 -6.92 -9.59 -4.11
CA LEU A 144 -7.32 -8.54 -5.03
C LEU A 144 -7.18 -9.04 -6.46
N TYR A 145 -8.26 -9.00 -7.22
CA TYR A 145 -8.27 -9.29 -8.65
C TYR A 145 -8.65 -8.05 -9.43
N GLY A 146 -7.78 -7.65 -10.36
CA GLY A 146 -8.04 -6.58 -11.33
C GLY A 146 -8.28 -7.14 -12.72
N ARG A 147 -9.08 -6.43 -13.51
CA ARG A 147 -9.20 -6.63 -14.95
C ARG A 147 -9.27 -5.27 -15.62
N CYS A 148 -8.37 -5.03 -16.56
CA CYS A 148 -8.30 -3.83 -17.38
C CYS A 148 -8.31 -4.23 -18.86
N GLU A 149 -8.72 -3.31 -19.73
CA GLU A 149 -8.43 -3.38 -21.15
C GLU A 149 -6.95 -3.08 -21.40
N LEU A 150 -6.32 -3.93 -22.20
CA LEU A 150 -4.91 -3.77 -22.57
C LEU A 150 -4.80 -2.94 -23.84
N SER A 151 -3.73 -2.14 -23.92
CA SER A 151 -3.44 -1.35 -25.11
C SER A 151 -3.19 -2.24 -26.33
N TRP A 152 -3.80 -1.88 -27.46
CA TRP A 152 -3.51 -2.48 -28.77
C TRP A 152 -2.25 -1.88 -29.42
N LEU A 153 -1.73 -0.77 -28.88
CA LEU A 153 -0.57 -0.02 -29.37
C LEU A 153 0.30 0.38 -28.16
N PRO A 154 0.89 -0.59 -27.45
CA PRO A 154 1.66 -0.32 -26.25
C PRO A 154 2.85 0.61 -26.50
N GLU A 155 3.39 0.68 -27.72
CA GLU A 155 4.48 1.60 -28.05
C GLU A 155 4.05 3.08 -28.03
N ILE A 156 2.74 3.34 -28.12
CA ILE A 156 2.16 4.69 -28.04
C ILE A 156 1.67 4.97 -26.62
N ASP A 157 0.93 4.03 -26.03
CA ASP A 157 0.28 4.23 -24.73
C ASP A 157 1.27 4.03 -23.56
N CYS A 158 2.27 3.18 -23.76
CA CYS A 158 3.35 2.88 -22.81
C CYS A 158 4.71 2.81 -23.52
N PRO A 159 5.25 3.92 -24.03
CA PRO A 159 6.52 3.93 -24.80
C PRO A 159 7.76 3.48 -24.01
N PHE A 160 7.58 3.14 -22.74
CA PHE A 160 8.58 2.63 -21.80
C PHE A 160 8.48 1.12 -21.55
N TYR A 161 7.46 0.46 -22.12
CA TYR A 161 7.39 -1.01 -22.17
C TYR A 161 8.37 -1.50 -23.24
N GLU A 162 9.56 -1.96 -22.83
CA GLU A 162 10.54 -2.63 -23.69
C GLU A 162 10.72 -4.12 -23.30
#